data_AF-A0A9W4X248-F1
#
_entry.id   AF-A0A9W4X248-F1
#
_cell.length_a   1.000
_cell.length_b   1.000
_cell.length_c   1.000
_cell.angle_alpha   90.00
_cell.angle_beta   90.00
_cell.angle_gamma   90.00
#
_symmetry.space_group_name_H-M   'P 1'
#
loop_
_entity.id
_entity.type
_entity.pdbx_description
1 polymer ?
#
loop_
_entity_poly.entity_id
_entity_poly.type
_entity_poly.pdbx_seq_one_letter_code
_entity_poly.pdbx_strand_id
1 'polypeptide(L)'
;MTSSNSQSQKVAYEAVCLAEEDIQCNAITNPIPLPGKILVEPLTILLRKPSSSWTKEDVTPIAKLLAGRPAVDGAGENFEGAQLYASICEDFATYLYKNPDIRAIVDPLYVVADLSTVNVTIPANIYPPGGNPPPPTAPLVGLLGINHAWIFNGRGALGQAQHFIGWLQGTLPGIRVLVFTSPNPVLYY
;
A
#
# COMPACT_ATOMS: atom_id res chain seq x y z
N MET A 1 -19.46 27.62 19.22
CA MET A 1 -19.26 26.19 19.53
C MET A 1 -18.81 25.48 18.26
N THR A 2 -17.51 25.49 17.96
CA THR A 2 -16.94 24.92 16.73
C THR A 2 -15.49 24.43 16.96
N SER A 3 -15.16 24.06 18.20
CA SER A 3 -13.77 23.76 18.60
C SER A 3 -13.49 22.29 18.92
N SER A 4 -14.51 21.42 18.94
CA SER A 4 -14.32 20.00 19.29
C SER A 4 -13.90 19.12 18.11
N ASN A 5 -14.35 19.45 16.89
CA ASN A 5 -14.15 18.57 15.73
C ASN A 5 -12.72 18.64 15.16
N SER A 6 -12.10 19.82 15.18
CA SER A 6 -10.71 20.02 14.72
C SER A 6 -9.68 19.40 15.66
N GLN A 7 -9.96 19.39 16.97
CA GLN A 7 -9.08 18.80 17.98
C GLN A 7 -9.10 17.27 17.89
N SER A 8 -10.27 16.66 17.72
CA SER A 8 -10.41 15.20 17.57
C SER A 8 -9.78 14.68 16.26
N GLN A 9 -9.88 15.43 15.16
CA GLN A 9 -9.20 15.10 13.90
C GLN A 9 -7.67 15.21 14.01
N LYS A 10 -7.18 16.24 14.73
CA LYS A 10 -5.75 16.44 14.96
C LYS A 10 -5.15 15.36 15.88
N VAL A 11 -5.89 14.93 16.90
CA VAL A 11 -5.49 13.83 17.81
C VAL A 11 -5.51 12.48 17.09
N ALA A 12 -6.48 12.23 16.20
CA ALA A 12 -6.48 11.02 15.37
C ALA A 12 -5.32 11.01 14.35
N TYR A 13 -5.01 12.17 13.75
CA TYR A 13 -3.89 12.35 12.83
C TYR A 13 -2.53 12.18 13.54
N GLU A 14 -2.35 12.80 14.70
CA GLU A 14 -1.16 12.64 15.54
C GLU A 14 -1.02 11.19 16.03
N ALA A 15 -2.09 10.46 16.30
CA ALA A 15 -2.03 9.04 16.65
C ALA A 15 -1.62 8.11 15.49
N VAL A 16 -2.01 8.43 14.25
CA VAL A 16 -1.51 7.74 13.04
C VAL A 16 -0.03 8.06 12.84
N CYS A 17 0.37 9.32 12.98
CA CYS A 17 1.77 9.73 12.83
C CYS A 17 2.69 9.19 13.94
N LEU A 18 2.23 9.12 15.19
CA LEU A 18 3.02 8.61 16.33
C LEU A 18 3.16 7.08 16.31
N ALA A 19 2.25 6.36 15.64
CA ALA A 19 2.40 4.92 15.40
C ALA A 19 3.34 4.60 14.20
N GLU A 20 3.70 5.62 13.42
CA GLU A 20 4.52 5.53 12.20
C GLU A 20 5.96 6.05 12.37
N GLU A 21 6.30 6.66 13.51
CA GLU A 21 7.69 6.99 13.83
C GLU A 21 8.51 5.69 14.00
N ASP A 22 9.30 5.38 12.97
CA ASP A 22 10.33 4.33 12.88
C ASP A 22 9.97 2.92 12.39
N ILE A 23 8.84 2.71 11.68
CA ILE A 23 8.83 1.58 10.72
C ILE A 23 9.66 2.01 9.50
N GLN A 24 10.95 1.72 9.55
CA GLN A 24 11.87 1.95 8.45
C GLN A 24 11.52 1.01 7.29
N CYS A 25 10.53 1.41 6.48
CA CYS A 25 10.12 0.64 5.32
C CYS A 25 11.32 0.42 4.40
N ASN A 26 11.71 -0.83 4.21
CA ASN A 26 12.85 -1.27 3.42
C ASN A 26 12.40 -2.05 2.16
N ALA A 27 11.09 -2.02 1.87
CA ALA A 27 10.51 -2.65 0.70
C ALA A 27 11.16 -2.12 -0.58
N ILE A 28 11.76 -3.02 -1.36
CA ILE A 28 12.24 -2.71 -2.71
C ILE A 28 11.02 -2.76 -3.63
N THR A 29 10.67 -1.63 -4.26
CA THR A 29 9.50 -1.59 -5.14
C THR A 29 9.60 -2.64 -6.24
N ASN A 30 8.53 -3.40 -6.40
CA ASN A 30 8.36 -4.34 -7.49
C ASN A 30 7.04 -4.08 -8.19
N PRO A 31 7.04 -3.40 -9.35
CA PRO A 31 5.84 -2.96 -10.04
C PRO A 31 5.22 -4.10 -10.87
N ILE A 32 5.25 -5.33 -10.38
CA ILE A 32 4.59 -6.46 -11.03
C ILE A 32 3.67 -7.06 -9.96
N PRO A 33 2.34 -7.14 -10.20
CA PRO A 33 1.45 -7.79 -9.25
C PRO A 33 1.91 -9.23 -9.04
N LEU A 34 1.82 -9.72 -7.81
CA LEU A 34 2.21 -11.09 -7.50
C LEU A 34 1.15 -12.05 -8.08
N PRO A 35 1.52 -12.97 -9.00
CA PRO A 35 0.59 -14.00 -9.44
C PRO A 35 0.11 -14.83 -8.24
N GLY A 36 -1.19 -14.86 -7.99
CA GLY A 36 -1.79 -15.56 -6.85
C GLY A 36 -1.37 -17.02 -6.76
N LYS A 37 -1.17 -17.71 -7.88
CA LYS A 37 -0.70 -19.12 -7.88
C LYS A 37 0.61 -19.35 -7.13
N ILE A 38 1.48 -18.35 -7.02
CA ILE A 38 2.75 -18.42 -6.27
C ILE A 38 2.50 -18.51 -4.75
N LEU A 39 1.34 -18.05 -4.28
CA LEU A 39 0.98 -18.06 -2.87
C LEU A 39 0.38 -19.37 -2.37
N VAL A 40 -0.06 -20.27 -3.26
CA VAL A 40 -0.82 -21.49 -2.87
C VAL A 40 -0.02 -22.35 -1.88
N GLU A 41 1.21 -22.73 -2.23
CA GLU A 41 2.05 -23.57 -1.38
C GLU A 41 2.41 -22.90 -0.03
N PRO A 42 3.00 -21.68 0.00
CA PRO A 42 3.38 -21.06 1.27
C PRO A 42 2.18 -20.78 2.18
N LEU A 43 1.03 -20.38 1.62
CA LEU A 43 -0.19 -20.17 2.41
C LEU A 43 -0.77 -21.48 2.94
N THR A 44 -0.75 -22.55 2.15
CA THR A 44 -1.18 -23.88 2.61
C THR A 44 -0.32 -24.37 3.77
N ILE A 45 0.99 -24.10 3.75
CA ILE A 45 1.88 -24.43 4.86
C ILE A 45 1.55 -23.59 6.11
N LEU A 46 1.39 -22.27 5.94
CA LEU A 46 1.05 -21.37 7.05
C LEU A 46 -0.27 -21.75 7.72
N LEU A 47 -1.29 -22.08 6.93
CA LEU A 47 -2.64 -22.45 7.38
C LEU A 47 -2.72 -23.78 8.15
N ARG A 48 -1.64 -24.57 8.19
CA ARG A 48 -1.56 -25.75 9.08
C ARG A 48 -1.48 -25.38 10.55
N LYS A 49 -1.23 -24.10 10.87
CA LYS A 49 -1.15 -23.55 12.22
C LYS A 49 -2.17 -22.42 12.38
N PRO A 50 -2.83 -22.30 13.53
CA PRO A 50 -3.67 -21.14 13.81
C PRO A 50 -2.81 -19.87 13.87
N SER A 51 -3.40 -18.72 13.52
CA SER A 51 -2.70 -17.42 13.47
C SER A 51 -2.06 -17.01 14.79
N SER A 52 -2.67 -17.42 15.91
CA SER A 52 -2.12 -17.23 17.26
C SER A 52 -0.76 -17.91 17.50
N SER A 53 -0.39 -18.88 16.66
CA SER A 53 0.81 -19.71 16.80
C SER A 53 1.82 -19.49 15.67
N TRP A 54 1.60 -18.50 14.80
CA TRP A 54 2.55 -18.15 13.76
C TRP A 54 3.84 -17.59 14.36
N THR A 55 4.98 -18.04 13.86
CA THR A 55 6.28 -17.45 14.17
C THR A 55 6.76 -16.54 13.04
N LYS A 56 7.83 -15.79 13.29
CA LYS A 56 8.46 -14.95 12.27
C LYS A 56 8.90 -15.77 11.07
N GLU A 57 9.43 -16.97 11.30
CA GLU A 57 9.88 -17.89 10.26
C GLU A 57 8.72 -18.39 9.40
N ASP A 58 7.53 -18.58 9.98
CA ASP A 58 6.33 -18.99 9.25
C ASP A 58 5.83 -17.88 8.30
N VAL A 59 5.87 -16.62 8.76
CA VAL A 59 5.29 -15.47 8.04
C VAL A 59 6.26 -14.84 7.03
N THR A 60 7.56 -14.88 7.32
CA THR A 60 8.61 -14.23 6.50
C THR A 60 8.58 -14.63 5.01
N PRO A 61 8.39 -15.92 4.63
CA PRO A 61 8.30 -16.31 3.22
C PRO A 61 7.23 -15.55 2.45
N ILE A 62 6.04 -15.38 3.05
CA ILE A 62 4.90 -14.69 2.43
C ILE A 62 5.19 -13.18 2.36
N ALA A 63 5.68 -12.60 3.46
CA ALA A 63 6.07 -11.19 3.48
C ALA A 63 7.11 -10.85 2.40
N LYS A 64 8.09 -11.74 2.16
CA LYS A 64 9.09 -11.58 1.09
C LYS A 64 8.49 -11.67 -0.31
N LEU A 65 7.49 -12.53 -0.53
CA LEU A 65 6.79 -12.61 -1.81
C LEU A 65 6.01 -11.33 -2.11
N LEU A 66 5.37 -10.78 -1.08
CA LEU A 66 4.57 -9.55 -1.12
C LEU A 66 5.42 -8.27 -1.08
N ALA A 67 6.72 -8.38 -0.83
CA ALA A 67 7.60 -7.23 -0.60
C ALA A 67 7.59 -6.26 -1.79
N GLY A 68 7.17 -5.02 -1.54
CA GLY A 68 7.07 -3.96 -2.55
C GLY A 68 6.13 -4.28 -3.70
N ARG A 69 5.28 -5.31 -3.56
CA ARG A 69 4.29 -5.70 -4.57
C ARG A 69 3.06 -4.80 -4.44
N PRO A 70 2.52 -4.32 -5.57
CA PRO A 70 1.38 -3.42 -5.57
C PRO A 70 0.04 -4.11 -5.29
N ALA A 71 -0.07 -5.37 -5.73
CA ALA A 71 -1.26 -6.18 -5.63
C ALA A 71 -0.91 -7.67 -5.74
N VAL A 72 -1.86 -8.51 -5.37
CA VAL A 72 -1.92 -9.93 -5.74
C VAL A 72 -2.92 -10.06 -6.89
N ASP A 73 -2.47 -10.63 -8.01
CA ASP A 73 -3.33 -10.95 -9.14
C ASP A 73 -4.09 -12.25 -8.86
N GLY A 74 -5.41 -12.22 -8.99
CA GLY A 74 -6.34 -13.33 -8.82
C GLY A 74 -7.08 -13.70 -10.09
N ALA A 75 -6.70 -13.16 -11.25
CA ALA A 75 -7.32 -13.50 -12.53
C ALA A 75 -6.95 -14.93 -12.98
N GLY A 76 -7.93 -15.64 -13.56
CA GLY A 76 -7.72 -16.95 -14.19
C GLY A 76 -7.09 -17.99 -13.26
N GLU A 77 -5.95 -18.55 -13.66
CA GLU A 77 -5.21 -19.57 -12.88
C GLU A 77 -4.70 -19.07 -11.53
N ASN A 78 -4.70 -17.75 -11.29
CA ASN A 78 -4.23 -17.16 -10.03
C ASN A 78 -5.31 -17.09 -8.94
N PHE A 79 -6.56 -17.39 -9.27
CA PHE A 79 -7.71 -17.22 -8.39
C PHE A 79 -7.58 -17.95 -7.05
N GLU A 80 -7.13 -19.22 -7.07
CA GLU A 80 -7.02 -20.04 -5.86
C GLU A 80 -6.08 -19.41 -4.82
N GLY A 81 -4.87 -19.02 -5.24
CA GLY A 81 -3.92 -18.43 -4.32
C GLY A 81 -4.31 -17.02 -3.87
N ALA A 82 -5.02 -16.24 -4.69
CA ALA A 82 -5.61 -14.98 -4.27
C ALA A 82 -6.71 -15.17 -3.22
N GLN A 83 -7.55 -16.21 -3.34
CA GLN A 83 -8.56 -16.57 -2.33
C GLN A 83 -7.92 -17.05 -1.03
N LEU A 84 -6.86 -17.85 -1.10
CA LEU A 84 -6.10 -18.26 0.08
C LEU A 84 -5.48 -17.05 0.79
N TYR A 85 -5.00 -16.07 0.03
CA TYR A 85 -4.47 -14.84 0.63
C TYR A 85 -5.57 -14.02 1.29
N ALA A 86 -6.72 -13.85 0.60
CA ALA A 86 -7.87 -13.14 1.12
C ALA A 86 -8.35 -13.69 2.46
N SER A 87 -8.33 -15.02 2.63
CA SER A 87 -8.79 -15.68 3.86
C SER A 87 -7.89 -15.43 5.07
N ILE A 88 -6.63 -15.04 4.87
CA ILE A 88 -5.68 -14.76 5.95
C ILE A 88 -5.39 -13.27 6.16
N CYS A 89 -5.90 -12.39 5.31
CA CYS A 89 -5.54 -10.96 5.30
C CYS A 89 -5.67 -10.29 6.68
N GLU A 90 -6.73 -10.56 7.43
CA GLU A 90 -6.95 -9.96 8.75
C GLU A 90 -5.95 -10.45 9.80
N ASP A 91 -5.73 -11.76 9.85
CA ASP A 91 -4.74 -12.40 10.73
C ASP A 91 -3.31 -11.93 10.37
N PHE A 92 -3.01 -11.84 9.08
CA PHE A 92 -1.72 -11.40 8.56
C PHE A 92 -1.46 -9.94 8.91
N ALA A 93 -2.42 -9.04 8.71
CA ALA A 93 -2.33 -7.65 9.14
C ALA A 93 -2.10 -7.55 10.65
N THR A 94 -2.86 -8.29 11.45
CA THR A 94 -2.73 -8.34 12.91
C THR A 94 -1.33 -8.80 13.32
N TYR A 95 -0.78 -9.80 12.65
CA TYR A 95 0.58 -10.25 12.88
C TYR A 95 1.61 -9.17 12.53
N LEU A 96 1.47 -8.50 11.38
CA LEU A 96 2.38 -7.43 10.95
C LEU A 96 2.36 -6.22 11.89
N TYR A 97 1.20 -5.83 12.43
CA TYR A 97 1.12 -4.75 13.42
C TYR A 97 1.91 -5.05 14.69
N LYS A 98 2.02 -6.32 15.08
CA LYS A 98 2.81 -6.76 16.25
C LYS A 98 4.31 -6.95 15.92
N ASN A 99 4.68 -6.98 14.63
CA ASN A 99 6.03 -7.28 14.14
C ASN A 99 6.49 -6.21 13.14
N PRO A 100 6.86 -5.00 13.60
CA PRO A 100 7.14 -3.85 12.74
C PRO A 100 8.32 -4.08 11.77
N ASP A 101 9.27 -4.93 12.12
CA ASP A 101 10.41 -5.32 11.28
C ASP A 101 10.00 -6.12 10.03
N ILE A 102 8.95 -6.95 10.13
CA ILE A 102 8.38 -7.69 9.01
C ILE A 102 7.42 -6.77 8.23
N ARG A 103 6.63 -5.95 8.93
CA ARG A 103 5.75 -4.95 8.32
C ARG A 103 6.52 -4.00 7.39
N ALA A 104 7.71 -3.59 7.79
CA ALA A 104 8.62 -2.76 6.99
C ALA A 104 8.99 -3.35 5.61
N ILE A 105 8.76 -4.64 5.39
CA ILE A 105 9.04 -5.33 4.12
C ILE A 105 7.85 -5.23 3.16
N VAL A 106 6.63 -5.10 3.68
CA VAL A 106 5.37 -5.24 2.92
C VAL A 106 4.68 -3.90 2.70
N ASP A 107 4.63 -3.03 3.72
CA ASP A 107 3.68 -1.90 3.86
C ASP A 107 3.82 -0.83 2.77
N PRO A 108 2.92 -0.83 1.75
CA PRO A 108 2.86 0.21 0.73
C PRO A 108 1.97 1.35 1.21
N LEU A 109 2.38 2.58 0.91
CA LEU A 109 1.51 3.75 1.05
C LEU A 109 0.80 4.03 -0.28
N TYR A 110 -0.53 4.09 -0.24
CA TYR A 110 -1.37 4.31 -1.41
C TYR A 110 -1.87 5.74 -1.45
N VAL A 111 -1.86 6.33 -2.65
CA VAL A 111 -2.55 7.58 -2.97
C VAL A 111 -3.53 7.29 -4.08
N VAL A 112 -4.80 7.65 -3.91
CA VAL A 112 -5.86 7.44 -4.91
C VAL A 112 -6.56 8.77 -5.18
N ALA A 113 -6.60 9.20 -6.43
CA ALA A 113 -7.32 10.40 -6.84
C ALA A 113 -8.81 10.10 -7.02
N ASP A 114 -9.64 10.99 -6.47
CA ASP A 114 -11.09 10.95 -6.61
C ASP A 114 -11.52 11.71 -7.87
N LEU A 115 -11.70 10.98 -8.96
CA LEU A 115 -12.11 11.54 -10.25
C LEU A 115 -13.55 12.10 -10.24
N SER A 116 -14.36 11.84 -9.21
CA SER A 116 -15.70 12.46 -9.12
C SER A 116 -15.63 13.97 -8.91
N THR A 117 -14.46 14.47 -8.48
CA THR A 117 -14.25 15.89 -8.15
C THR A 117 -13.72 16.71 -9.33
N VAL A 118 -13.18 16.04 -10.35
CA VAL A 118 -12.59 16.68 -11.53
C VAL A 118 -12.71 15.78 -12.76
N ASN A 119 -13.25 16.31 -13.86
CA ASN A 119 -13.42 15.55 -15.11
C ASN A 119 -12.23 15.76 -16.06
N VAL A 120 -11.04 15.33 -15.65
CA VAL A 120 -9.78 15.59 -16.37
C VAL A 120 -8.83 14.38 -16.28
N THR A 121 -8.03 14.18 -17.33
CA THR A 121 -6.94 13.21 -17.32
C THR A 121 -5.84 13.67 -16.38
N ILE A 122 -5.39 12.81 -15.47
CA ILE A 122 -4.32 13.12 -14.53
C ILE A 122 -2.96 12.98 -15.24
N PRO A 123 -2.16 14.05 -15.37
CA PRO A 123 -0.92 14.00 -16.13
C PRO A 123 0.24 13.50 -15.24
N ALA A 124 0.09 12.36 -14.57
CA ALA A 124 1.09 11.87 -13.62
C ALA A 124 2.48 11.61 -14.23
N ASN A 125 2.56 11.45 -15.56
CA ASN A 125 3.80 11.23 -16.31
C ASN A 125 4.72 12.47 -16.41
N ILE A 126 4.22 13.67 -16.11
CA ILE A 126 5.04 14.91 -16.10
C ILE A 126 5.54 15.28 -14.70
N TYR A 127 5.27 14.43 -13.70
CA TYR A 127 5.75 14.62 -12.34
C TYR A 127 7.04 13.81 -12.08
N PRO A 128 8.06 14.40 -11.44
CA PRO A 128 8.19 15.82 -11.09
C PRO A 128 8.74 16.64 -12.26
N PRO A 129 8.33 17.92 -12.40
CA PRO A 129 8.79 18.80 -13.49
C PRO A 129 10.30 19.04 -13.57
N GLY A 130 11.06 18.71 -12.51
CA GLY A 130 12.50 18.91 -12.41
C GLY A 130 13.30 17.68 -12.01
N GLY A 131 12.71 16.47 -12.04
CA GLY A 131 13.40 15.22 -11.68
C GLY A 131 13.73 15.05 -10.18
N ASN A 132 13.35 16.01 -9.34
CA ASN A 132 13.48 15.97 -7.88
C ASN A 132 12.17 16.39 -7.20
N PRO A 133 11.70 15.68 -6.15
CA PRO A 133 12.20 14.38 -5.66
C PRO A 133 12.11 13.28 -6.74
N PRO A 134 12.71 12.09 -6.58
CA PRO A 134 12.57 11.02 -7.56
C PRO A 134 11.08 10.82 -7.92
N PRO A 135 10.74 10.53 -9.20
CA PRO A 135 9.36 10.20 -9.54
C PRO A 135 8.86 9.06 -8.65
N PRO A 136 7.55 9.01 -8.34
CA PRO A 136 6.96 7.89 -7.63
C PRO A 136 7.38 6.63 -8.36
N THR A 137 7.81 5.61 -7.63
CA THR A 137 8.25 4.37 -8.26
C THR A 137 7.07 3.79 -9.01
N ALA A 138 7.05 3.96 -10.33
CA ALA A 138 6.04 3.58 -11.30
C ALA A 138 4.56 3.65 -10.80
N PRO A 139 3.73 4.58 -11.30
CA PRO A 139 2.29 4.55 -11.01
C PRO A 139 1.66 3.17 -11.30
N LEU A 140 0.56 2.83 -10.61
CA LEU A 140 -0.31 1.68 -10.97
C LEU A 140 -0.86 1.77 -12.41
N VAL A 141 -0.61 2.90 -13.11
CA VAL A 141 -0.78 3.09 -14.56
C VAL A 141 -0.16 1.94 -15.36
N GLY A 142 1.02 1.45 -14.98
CA GLY A 142 1.67 0.33 -15.68
C GLY A 142 1.08 -1.03 -15.34
N LEU A 143 0.29 -1.11 -14.26
CA LEU A 143 -0.04 -2.38 -13.63
C LEU A 143 -1.42 -2.91 -14.00
N LEU A 144 -2.43 -2.03 -14.03
CA LEU A 144 -3.85 -2.41 -14.11
C LEU A 144 -4.69 -1.47 -15.00
N GLY A 145 -4.06 -0.54 -15.73
CA GLY A 145 -4.78 0.52 -16.47
C GLY A 145 -5.46 1.57 -15.57
N ILE A 146 -5.19 1.53 -14.26
CA ILE A 146 -5.73 2.46 -13.27
C ILE A 146 -4.79 3.67 -13.17
N ASN A 147 -5.17 4.77 -13.82
CA ASN A 147 -4.33 5.96 -13.92
C ASN A 147 -4.51 6.97 -12.77
N HIS A 148 -5.25 6.57 -11.73
CA HIS A 148 -5.62 7.43 -10.60
C HIS A 148 -5.20 6.83 -9.24
N ALA A 149 -4.34 5.82 -9.23
CA ALA A 149 -3.80 5.24 -8.01
C ALA A 149 -2.26 5.15 -8.09
N TRP A 150 -1.58 5.45 -7.00
CA TRP A 150 -0.12 5.48 -6.90
C TRP A 150 0.32 4.80 -5.61
N ILE A 151 1.50 4.19 -5.66
CA ILE A 151 2.09 3.48 -4.54
C ILE A 151 3.44 4.11 -4.23
N PHE A 152 3.67 4.32 -2.95
CA PHE A 152 4.92 4.83 -2.40
C PHE A 152 5.44 3.79 -1.41
N ASN A 153 6.62 3.25 -1.71
CA ASN A 153 7.28 2.25 -0.88
C ASN A 153 8.55 2.83 -0.28
N GLY A 154 9.02 2.18 0.79
CA GLY A 154 10.33 2.44 1.35
C GLY A 154 10.42 3.69 2.22
N ARG A 155 11.65 4.00 2.63
CA ARG A 155 11.94 5.13 3.52
C ARG A 155 11.50 6.46 2.88
N GLY A 156 10.68 7.21 3.61
CA GLY A 156 10.18 8.50 3.16
C GLY A 156 8.98 8.44 2.21
N ALA A 157 8.32 7.29 2.08
CA ALA A 157 7.10 7.12 1.27
C ALA A 157 6.03 8.19 1.56
N LEU A 158 5.78 8.49 2.83
CA LEU A 158 4.81 9.52 3.24
C LEU A 158 5.19 10.91 2.73
N GLY A 159 6.46 11.32 2.88
CA GLY A 159 6.93 12.63 2.39
C GLY A 159 6.87 12.72 0.86
N GLN A 160 7.21 11.65 0.16
CA GLN A 160 7.09 11.57 -1.30
C GLN A 160 5.62 11.67 -1.77
N ALA A 161 4.71 10.98 -1.07
CA ALA A 161 3.29 11.05 -1.34
C ALA A 161 2.71 12.44 -1.08
N GLN A 162 3.07 13.09 0.02
CA GLN A 162 2.64 14.45 0.32
C GLN A 162 3.12 15.44 -0.74
N HIS A 163 4.37 15.33 -1.20
CA HIS A 163 4.88 16.16 -2.28
C HIS A 163 4.09 15.95 -3.58
N PHE A 164 3.77 14.69 -3.92
CA PHE A 164 2.96 14.35 -5.09
C PHE A 164 1.55 14.91 -5.00
N ILE A 165 0.90 14.82 -3.83
CA ILE A 165 -0.43 15.38 -3.59
C ILE A 165 -0.43 16.89 -3.76
N GLY A 166 0.56 17.60 -3.22
CA GLY A 166 0.68 19.04 -3.37
C GLY A 166 0.82 19.44 -4.84
N TRP A 167 1.63 18.70 -5.61
CA TRP A 167 1.74 18.91 -7.05
C TRP A 167 0.43 18.62 -7.79
N LEU A 168 -0.27 17.53 -7.47
CA LEU A 168 -1.57 17.19 -8.07
C LEU A 168 -2.60 18.30 -7.83
N GLN A 169 -2.70 18.79 -6.60
CA GLN A 169 -3.66 19.84 -6.23
C GLN A 169 -3.31 21.20 -6.83
N GLY A 170 -2.02 21.50 -7.01
CA GLY A 170 -1.58 22.70 -7.73
C GLY A 170 -1.86 22.64 -9.22
N THR A 171 -1.79 21.44 -9.82
CA THR A 171 -2.04 21.23 -11.25
C THR A 171 -3.52 21.11 -11.57
N LEU A 172 -4.30 20.51 -10.67
CA LEU A 172 -5.72 20.24 -10.80
C LEU A 172 -6.49 20.81 -9.60
N PRO A 173 -6.81 22.12 -9.61
CA PRO A 173 -7.55 22.75 -8.53
C PRO A 173 -8.89 22.04 -8.28
N GLY A 174 -9.16 21.69 -7.02
CA GLY A 174 -10.38 21.01 -6.60
C GLY A 174 -10.31 19.47 -6.58
N ILE A 175 -9.21 18.87 -7.06
CA ILE A 175 -9.02 17.42 -6.94
C ILE A 175 -8.93 16.99 -5.48
N ARG A 176 -9.66 15.92 -5.14
CA ARG A 176 -9.51 15.23 -3.86
C ARG A 176 -8.69 13.96 -4.03
N VAL A 177 -7.98 13.60 -2.97
CA VAL A 177 -7.17 12.39 -2.91
C VAL A 177 -7.44 11.65 -1.60
N LEU A 178 -7.39 10.33 -1.66
CA LEU A 178 -7.39 9.44 -0.53
C LEU A 178 -5.95 8.97 -0.31
N VAL A 179 -5.50 8.95 0.95
CA VAL A 179 -4.18 8.45 1.34
C VAL A 179 -4.38 7.43 2.44
N PHE A 180 -3.81 6.24 2.27
CA PHE A 180 -3.88 5.19 3.27
C PHE A 180 -2.69 4.25 3.17
N THR A 181 -2.29 3.70 4.31
CA THR A 181 -1.31 2.61 4.43
C THR A 181 -2.07 1.29 4.60
N SER A 182 -1.55 0.21 4.05
CA SER A 182 -2.12 -1.11 4.26
C SER A 182 -1.00 -2.13 4.47
N PRO A 183 -0.99 -2.89 5.58
CA PRO A 183 -0.02 -3.97 5.75
C PRO A 183 -0.22 -5.11 4.73
N ASN A 184 -1.32 -5.09 3.98
CA ASN A 184 -1.70 -6.07 2.97
C ASN A 184 -1.72 -5.43 1.57
N PRO A 185 -1.07 -6.04 0.56
CA PRO A 185 -1.31 -5.66 -0.83
C PRO A 185 -2.77 -5.88 -1.24
N VAL A 186 -3.22 -5.06 -2.20
CA VAL A 186 -4.58 -5.12 -2.76
C VAL A 186 -4.79 -6.42 -3.56
N LEU A 187 -6.00 -6.97 -3.54
CA LEU A 187 -6.41 -8.06 -4.43
C LEU A 187 -6.95 -7.49 -5.75
N TYR A 188 -6.43 -7.98 -6.87
CA TYR A 188 -6.90 -7.64 -8.21
C TYR A 188 -7.46 -8.89 -8.89
N TYR A 189 -8.65 -8.79 -9.51
CA TYR A 189 -9.31 -9.89 -10.20
C TYR A 189 -9.63 -9.50 -11.64
#